data_AF-A0A2E7MP95-F1
#
_entry.id   AF-A0A2E7MP95-F1
#
_cell.length_a   1.000
_cell.length_b   1.000
_cell.length_c   1.000
_cell.angle_alpha   90.00
_cell.angle_beta   90.00
_cell.angle_gamma   90.00
#
_symmetry.space_group_name_H-M   'P 1'
#
loop_
_entity.id
_entity.type
_entity.pdbx_description
1 polymer ?
#
loop_
_entity_poly.entity_id
_entity_poly.type
_entity_poly.pdbx_seq_one_letter_code
_entity_poly.pdbx_strand_id
1 'polypeptide(L)'
;MAIIPLISSELAGPLGAIHLPRLWSKVLLGATGNLADGYDECGMGYDQMVLDGLGVDRDAAVSFIKDNKPSYAEFENWVVAQRGGSIPQSEIDASNAAIRGYNHDDETRGAILSAAGVADDGSILDAVNLNNLDDWTELHASLTS
;
A
#
# COMPACT_ATOMS: atom_id res chain seq x y z
N MET A 1 16.71 -0.19 -12.16
CA MET A 1 17.14 -0.06 -10.76
C MET A 1 15.91 -0.37 -9.95
N ALA A 2 15.99 -1.31 -9.02
CA ALA A 2 14.85 -1.67 -8.20
C ALA A 2 14.49 -0.50 -7.26
N ILE A 3 13.21 -0.25 -7.07
CA ILE A 3 12.65 0.88 -6.32
C ILE A 3 11.80 0.30 -5.20
N ILE A 4 12.11 0.73 -3.98
CA ILE A 4 11.34 0.41 -2.78
C ILE A 4 10.14 1.38 -2.72
N PRO A 5 8.91 0.87 -2.55
CA PRO A 5 7.70 1.68 -2.61
C PRO A 5 7.52 2.49 -1.31
N LEU A 6 8.31 3.55 -1.11
CA LEU A 6 8.35 4.37 0.13
C LEU A 6 7.09 5.20 0.44
N ILE A 7 6.02 5.09 -0.36
CA ILE A 7 4.75 5.77 -0.07
C ILE A 7 4.10 5.06 1.11
N SER A 8 3.96 5.73 2.26
CA SER A 8 3.35 5.13 3.44
C SER A 8 1.92 4.66 3.18
N SER A 9 1.52 3.59 3.88
CA SER A 9 0.17 3.01 3.79
C SER A 9 -0.93 3.96 4.29
N GLU A 10 -0.58 4.99 5.07
CA GLU A 10 -1.54 5.99 5.59
C GLU A 10 -1.71 7.22 4.67
N LEU A 11 -0.92 7.34 3.59
CA LEU A 11 -1.08 8.46 2.66
C LEU A 11 -2.31 8.27 1.77
N ALA A 12 -3.05 9.36 1.58
CA ALA A 12 -4.18 9.45 0.67
C ALA A 12 -3.90 10.44 -0.47
N GLY A 13 -4.51 10.18 -1.63
CA GLY A 13 -4.67 11.16 -2.70
C GLY A 13 -5.91 12.05 -2.51
N PRO A 14 -6.26 12.85 -3.54
CA PRO A 14 -7.45 13.70 -3.53
C PRO A 14 -8.77 12.99 -3.19
N LEU A 15 -8.93 11.71 -3.50
CA LEU A 15 -10.12 10.93 -3.13
C LEU A 15 -10.25 10.73 -1.61
N GLY A 16 -9.15 10.84 -0.86
CA GLY A 16 -9.13 10.60 0.59
C GLY A 16 -9.00 9.14 0.99
N ALA A 17 -8.89 8.20 0.05
CA ALA A 17 -8.63 6.79 0.32
C ALA A 17 -7.14 6.57 0.63
N ILE A 18 -6.83 6.16 1.86
CA ILE A 18 -5.45 5.81 2.25
C ILE A 18 -5.02 4.52 1.57
N HIS A 19 -3.72 4.31 1.45
CA HIS A 19 -3.08 3.16 0.82
C HIS A 19 -3.24 3.06 -0.71
N LEU A 20 -4.27 3.67 -1.30
CA LEU A 20 -4.46 3.70 -2.76
C LEU A 20 -3.24 4.23 -3.54
N PRO A 21 -2.54 5.30 -3.09
CA PRO A 21 -1.29 5.74 -3.71
C PRO A 21 -0.17 4.68 -3.64
N ARG A 22 -0.06 3.97 -2.52
CA ARG A 22 0.96 2.92 -2.34
C ARG A 22 0.67 1.75 -3.28
N LEU A 23 -0.56 1.24 -3.30
CA LEU A 23 -1.00 0.19 -4.23
C LEU A 23 -0.65 0.55 -5.67
N TRP A 24 -1.05 1.75 -6.13
CA TRP A 24 -0.76 2.20 -7.49
C TRP A 24 0.73 2.15 -7.80
N SER A 25 1.56 2.69 -6.92
CA SER A 25 3.00 2.74 -7.13
C SER A 25 3.62 1.34 -7.19
N LYS A 26 3.22 0.41 -6.32
CA LYS A 26 3.68 -0.98 -6.32
C LYS A 26 3.36 -1.68 -7.63
N VAL A 27 2.11 -1.61 -8.09
CA VAL A 27 1.69 -2.25 -9.34
C VAL A 27 2.40 -1.63 -10.54
N LEU A 28 2.57 -0.29 -10.57
CA LEU A 28 3.29 0.40 -11.65
C LEU A 28 4.78 0.04 -11.69
N LEU A 29 5.41 -0.07 -10.53
CA LEU A 29 6.80 -0.53 -10.40
C LEU A 29 6.95 -1.96 -10.92
N GLY A 30 6.02 -2.87 -10.56
CA GLY A 30 5.98 -4.23 -11.09
C GLY A 30 5.81 -4.26 -12.61
N ALA A 31 4.84 -3.50 -13.13
CA ALA A 31 4.57 -3.36 -14.56
C ALA A 31 5.75 -2.84 -15.39
N THR A 32 6.67 -2.11 -14.76
CA THR A 32 7.86 -1.53 -15.41
C THR A 32 9.15 -2.26 -15.09
N GLY A 33 9.10 -3.36 -14.33
CA GLY A 33 10.27 -4.14 -13.94
C GLY A 33 11.20 -3.41 -12.96
N ASN A 34 10.65 -2.46 -12.17
CA ASN A 34 11.40 -1.67 -11.20
C ASN A 34 10.96 -1.93 -9.75
N LEU A 35 10.07 -2.87 -9.46
CA LEU A 35 9.72 -3.20 -8.08
C LEU A 35 10.89 -3.93 -7.39
N ALA A 36 11.20 -3.55 -6.14
CA ALA A 36 12.17 -4.26 -5.33
C ALA A 36 11.73 -5.70 -4.98
N ASP A 37 12.70 -6.61 -4.91
CA ASP A 37 12.47 -7.99 -4.49
C ASP A 37 11.87 -8.01 -3.08
N GLY A 38 11.03 -9.01 -2.79
CA GLY A 38 10.33 -9.13 -1.51
C GLY A 38 9.02 -8.34 -1.41
N TYR A 39 8.74 -7.44 -2.35
CA TYR A 39 7.46 -6.72 -2.41
C TYR A 39 6.46 -7.40 -3.36
N ASP A 40 5.28 -7.73 -2.84
CA ASP A 40 4.15 -8.15 -3.67
C ASP A 40 3.63 -6.98 -4.51
N GLU A 41 3.41 -7.16 -5.82
CA GLU A 41 2.84 -6.09 -6.67
C GLU A 41 1.47 -5.62 -6.16
N CYS A 42 0.62 -6.55 -5.73
CA CYS A 42 -0.69 -6.31 -5.13
C CYS A 42 -0.98 -7.46 -4.16
N GLY A 43 -0.69 -7.27 -2.87
CA GLY A 43 -0.80 -8.28 -1.83
C GLY A 43 -2.24 -8.48 -1.32
N MET A 44 -2.47 -9.54 -0.54
CA MET A 44 -3.79 -9.82 0.06
C MET A 44 -4.08 -9.02 1.34
N GLY A 45 -3.12 -8.21 1.82
CA GLY A 45 -3.29 -7.32 2.97
C GLY A 45 -3.92 -5.98 2.57
N TYR A 46 -3.26 -4.87 2.87
CA TYR A 46 -3.78 -3.53 2.62
C TYR A 46 -4.20 -3.26 1.16
N ASP A 47 -3.54 -3.86 0.17
CA ASP A 47 -3.92 -3.69 -1.24
C ASP A 47 -5.33 -4.25 -1.49
N GLN A 48 -5.65 -5.43 -0.96
CA GLN A 48 -7.01 -5.99 -1.03
C GLN A 48 -8.00 -5.17 -0.20
N MET A 49 -7.63 -4.74 1.01
CA MET A 49 -8.51 -3.97 1.89
C MET A 49 -8.98 -2.66 1.27
N VAL A 50 -8.08 -1.90 0.63
CA VAL A 50 -8.48 -0.64 -0.04
C VAL A 50 -9.36 -0.90 -1.26
N LEU A 51 -9.08 -1.95 -2.03
CA LEU A 51 -9.89 -2.30 -3.20
C LEU A 51 -11.31 -2.75 -2.79
N ASP A 52 -11.42 -3.59 -1.77
CA ASP A 52 -12.71 -4.02 -1.21
C ASP A 52 -13.48 -2.84 -0.63
N GLY A 53 -12.81 -1.97 0.15
CA GLY A 53 -13.40 -0.78 0.75
C GLY A 53 -13.89 0.23 -0.27
N LEU A 54 -13.23 0.32 -1.43
CA LEU A 54 -13.64 1.15 -2.56
C LEU A 54 -14.56 0.42 -3.55
N GLY A 55 -14.89 -0.86 -3.33
CA GLY A 55 -15.72 -1.66 -4.23
C GLY A 55 -15.15 -1.78 -5.64
N VAL A 56 -13.82 -1.88 -5.77
CA VAL A 56 -13.10 -2.00 -7.04
C VAL A 56 -12.57 -3.42 -7.19
N ASP A 57 -12.78 -4.02 -8.37
CA ASP A 57 -12.22 -5.33 -8.68
C ASP A 57 -10.68 -5.30 -8.76
N ARG A 58 -10.03 -6.22 -8.07
CA ARG A 58 -8.56 -6.28 -7.96
C ARG A 58 -7.91 -6.53 -9.31
N ASP A 59 -8.38 -7.52 -10.05
CA ASP A 59 -7.75 -7.93 -11.30
C ASP A 59 -7.94 -6.86 -12.37
N ALA A 60 -9.08 -6.16 -12.37
CA ALA A 60 -9.33 -4.99 -13.20
C ALA A 60 -8.38 -3.83 -12.86
N ALA A 61 -8.18 -3.52 -11.57
CA ALA A 61 -7.27 -2.45 -11.15
C ALA A 61 -5.81 -2.76 -11.54
N VAL A 62 -5.36 -3.99 -11.29
CA VAL A 62 -4.01 -4.44 -11.65
C VAL A 62 -3.81 -4.40 -13.17
N SER A 63 -4.78 -4.93 -13.93
CA SER A 63 -4.71 -4.93 -15.41
C SER A 63 -4.69 -3.50 -15.96
N PHE A 64 -5.54 -2.61 -15.44
CA PHE A 64 -5.58 -1.22 -15.87
C PHE A 64 -4.23 -0.52 -15.67
N ILE A 65 -3.59 -0.69 -14.51
CA ILE A 65 -2.28 -0.09 -14.24
C ILE A 65 -1.20 -0.68 -15.16
N LYS A 66 -1.19 -2.01 -15.36
CA LYS A 66 -0.18 -2.69 -16.19
C LYS A 66 -0.27 -2.29 -17.66
N ASP A 67 -1.49 -2.27 -18.20
CA ASP A 67 -1.73 -2.00 -19.61
C ASP A 67 -1.52 -0.52 -19.95
N ASN A 68 -1.96 0.39 -19.07
CA ASN A 68 -2.02 1.81 -19.39
C ASN A 68 -0.89 2.63 -18.75
N LYS A 69 -0.25 2.12 -17.69
CA LYS A 69 0.78 2.83 -16.89
C LYS A 69 0.35 4.26 -16.51
N PRO A 70 -0.85 4.42 -15.93
CA PRO A 70 -1.42 5.72 -15.65
C PRO A 70 -0.59 6.47 -14.59
N SER A 71 -0.62 7.80 -14.63
CA SER A 71 -0.30 8.61 -13.46
C SER A 71 -1.27 8.29 -12.31
N TYR A 72 -0.90 8.64 -11.07
CA TYR A 72 -1.78 8.40 -9.93
C TYR A 72 -3.16 9.08 -10.10
N ALA A 73 -3.19 10.32 -10.60
CA ALA A 73 -4.45 11.04 -10.83
C ALA A 73 -5.34 10.36 -11.87
N GLU A 74 -4.76 9.78 -12.93
CA GLU A 74 -5.53 9.01 -13.93
C GLU A 74 -6.07 7.71 -13.34
N PHE A 75 -5.29 7.02 -12.51
CA PHE A 75 -5.75 5.82 -11.81
C PHE A 75 -6.85 6.13 -10.79
N GLU A 76 -6.71 7.18 -9.99
CA GLU A 76 -7.72 7.57 -9.00
C GLU A 76 -9.04 7.96 -9.68
N ASN A 77 -8.98 8.68 -10.81
CA ASN A 77 -10.15 8.96 -11.63
C ASN A 77 -10.79 7.68 -12.21
N TRP A 78 -9.97 6.72 -12.64
CA TRP A 78 -10.46 5.42 -13.12
C TRP A 78 -11.17 4.63 -12.02
N VAL A 79 -10.64 4.63 -10.79
CA VAL A 79 -11.26 4.03 -9.60
C VAL A 79 -12.65 4.63 -9.34
N VAL A 80 -12.75 5.95 -9.36
CA VAL A 80 -14.04 6.65 -9.20
C VAL A 80 -15.01 6.30 -10.33
N ALA A 81 -14.53 6.15 -11.56
CA ALA A 81 -15.35 5.76 -12.70
C ALA A 81 -15.91 4.33 -12.57
N GLN A 82 -15.16 3.39 -11.96
CA GLN A 82 -15.68 2.03 -11.68
C GLN A 82 -16.88 2.05 -10.73
N ARG A 83 -17.01 3.10 -9.93
CA ARG A 83 -18.10 3.31 -8.96
C ARG A 83 -19.19 4.25 -9.47
N GLY A 84 -19.22 4.54 -10.78
CA GLY A 84 -20.26 5.38 -11.38
C GLY A 84 -20.04 6.88 -11.22
N GLY A 85 -18.80 7.31 -10.92
CA GLY A 85 -18.42 8.72 -10.87
C GLY A 85 -18.33 9.33 -9.48
N SER A 86 -18.69 8.61 -8.43
CA SER A 86 -18.47 9.01 -7.04
C SER A 86 -18.40 7.80 -6.11
N ILE A 87 -17.72 7.97 -4.98
CA ILE A 87 -17.68 6.99 -3.88
C ILE A 87 -18.18 7.71 -2.63
N PRO A 88 -19.16 7.17 -1.89
CA PRO A 88 -19.64 7.80 -0.67
C PRO A 88 -18.51 7.99 0.35
N GLN A 89 -18.42 9.17 0.96
CA GLN A 89 -17.39 9.48 1.96
C GLN A 89 -17.39 8.47 3.12
N SER A 90 -18.57 7.98 3.52
CA SER A 90 -18.69 6.96 4.57
C SER A 90 -18.02 5.63 4.22
N GLU A 91 -17.96 5.26 2.95
CA GLU A 91 -17.25 4.05 2.51
C GLU A 91 -15.74 4.26 2.54
N ILE A 92 -15.27 5.43 2.10
CA ILE A 92 -13.85 5.83 2.19
C ILE A 92 -13.40 5.86 3.66
N ASP A 93 -14.21 6.46 4.54
CA ASP A 93 -13.92 6.54 5.98
C ASP A 93 -13.90 5.14 6.62
N ALA A 94 -14.82 4.25 6.24
CA ALA A 94 -14.84 2.87 6.72
C ALA A 94 -13.61 2.08 6.25
N SER A 95 -13.22 2.21 4.97
CA SER A 95 -11.99 1.63 4.42
C SER A 95 -10.76 2.12 5.18
N ASN A 96 -10.65 3.43 5.38
CA ASN A 96 -9.54 4.05 6.09
C ASN A 96 -9.47 3.60 7.56
N ALA A 97 -10.62 3.48 8.24
CA ALA A 97 -10.68 2.97 9.61
C ALA A 97 -10.25 1.51 9.70
N ALA A 98 -10.63 0.67 8.74
CA ALA A 98 -10.21 -0.72 8.68
C ALA A 98 -8.69 -0.86 8.52
N ILE A 99 -8.08 -0.08 7.62
CA ILE A 99 -6.63 -0.08 7.40
C ILE A 99 -5.87 0.40 8.65
N ARG A 100 -6.32 1.50 9.28
CA ARG A 100 -5.71 2.02 10.52
C ARG A 100 -5.89 1.10 11.72
N GLY A 101 -6.94 0.31 11.76
CA GLY A 101 -7.23 -0.64 12.84
C GLY A 101 -6.58 -2.01 12.67
N TYR A 102 -5.89 -2.26 11.55
CA TYR A 102 -5.23 -3.53 11.28
C TYR A 102 -3.85 -3.58 11.93
N ASN A 103 -3.57 -4.71 12.59
CA ASN A 103 -2.28 -5.04 13.17
C ASN A 103 -1.76 -6.31 12.52
N HIS A 104 -0.44 -6.36 12.30
CA HIS A 104 0.24 -7.61 11.96
C HIS A 104 0.20 -8.58 13.14
N ASP A 105 0.41 -9.87 12.87
CA ASP A 105 0.64 -10.84 13.93
C ASP A 105 1.95 -10.58 14.68
N ASP A 106 2.08 -11.19 15.86
CA ASP A 106 3.24 -11.00 16.75
C ASP A 106 4.56 -11.45 16.08
N GLU A 107 4.51 -12.47 15.23
CA GLU A 107 5.68 -12.99 14.53
C GLU A 107 6.20 -11.97 13.50
N THR A 108 5.31 -11.46 12.66
CA THR A 108 5.62 -10.45 11.65
C THR A 108 6.08 -9.14 12.30
N ARG A 109 5.40 -8.67 13.36
CA ARG A 109 5.82 -7.49 14.12
C ARG A 109 7.24 -7.68 14.67
N GLY A 110 7.50 -8.80 15.34
CA GLY A 110 8.80 -9.09 15.95
C GLY A 110 9.93 -9.12 14.93
N ALA A 111 9.68 -9.71 13.74
CA ALA A 111 10.65 -9.74 12.65
C ALA A 111 11.02 -8.35 12.14
N ILE A 112 10.00 -7.50 11.85
CA ILE A 112 10.21 -6.12 11.37
C ILE A 112 10.97 -5.28 12.39
N LEU A 113 10.55 -5.30 13.66
CA LEU A 113 11.19 -4.52 14.71
C LEU A 113 12.64 -4.97 14.94
N SER A 114 12.89 -6.29 14.93
CA SER A 114 14.25 -6.82 15.05
C SER A 114 15.14 -6.39 13.87
N ALA A 115 14.63 -6.41 12.65
CA ALA A 115 15.37 -5.98 11.46
C ALA A 115 15.70 -4.48 11.51
N ALA A 116 14.75 -3.67 11.99
CA ALA A 116 14.93 -2.23 12.18
C ALA A 116 15.79 -1.85 13.40
N GLY A 117 16.19 -2.81 14.24
CA GLY A 117 16.93 -2.56 15.48
C GLY A 117 16.10 -1.85 16.56
N VAL A 118 14.78 -2.01 16.54
CA VAL A 118 13.83 -1.43 17.50
C VAL A 118 13.41 -2.52 18.49
N ALA A 119 13.37 -2.19 19.79
CA ALA A 119 12.89 -3.13 20.80
C ALA A 119 11.36 -3.30 20.70
N ASP A 120 10.87 -4.54 20.74
CA ASP A 120 9.43 -4.82 20.84
C ASP A 120 8.96 -4.65 22.30
N ASP A 121 8.64 -3.41 22.67
CA ASP A 121 8.08 -3.05 23.98
C ASP A 121 6.54 -2.91 23.96
N GLY A 122 5.91 -3.29 22.85
CA GLY A 122 4.47 -3.17 22.63
C GLY A 122 3.98 -1.76 22.30
N SER A 123 4.87 -0.78 22.05
CA SER A 123 4.48 0.58 21.67
C SER A 123 4.12 0.73 20.19
N ILE A 124 4.62 -0.15 19.31
CA ILE A 124 4.36 -0.14 17.87
C ILE A 124 3.56 -1.40 17.51
N LEU A 125 2.25 -1.26 17.46
CA LEU A 125 1.33 -2.37 17.14
C LEU A 125 0.70 -2.22 15.75
N ASP A 126 0.58 -0.99 15.26
CA ASP A 126 -0.10 -0.72 14.00
C ASP A 126 0.76 -1.13 12.81
N ALA A 127 0.15 -1.81 11.84
CA ALA A 127 0.85 -2.31 10.67
C ALA A 127 1.32 -1.19 9.73
N VAL A 128 0.80 0.04 9.84
CA VAL A 128 1.27 1.19 9.07
C VAL A 128 2.71 1.55 9.48
N ASN A 129 2.96 1.76 10.76
CA ASN A 129 4.29 2.09 11.27
C ASN A 129 5.28 0.94 11.08
N LEU A 130 4.82 -0.30 11.21
CA LEU A 130 5.65 -1.47 10.90
C LEU A 130 6.07 -1.49 9.43
N ASN A 131 5.15 -1.29 8.48
CA ASN A 131 5.49 -1.21 7.06
C ASN A 131 6.47 -0.06 6.76
N ASN A 132 6.33 1.09 7.44
CA ASN A 132 7.27 2.20 7.29
C ASN A 132 8.69 1.81 7.75
N LEU A 133 8.81 1.16 8.91
CA LEU A 133 10.10 0.70 9.43
C LEU A 133 10.74 -0.35 8.52
N ASP A 134 9.95 -1.28 8.00
CA ASP A 134 10.39 -2.31 7.05
C ASP A 134 10.95 -1.67 5.77
N ASP A 135 10.17 -0.77 5.16
CA ASP A 135 10.60 -0.03 3.96
C ASP A 135 11.88 0.78 4.15
N TRP A 136 12.02 1.46 5.29
CA TRP A 136 13.21 2.26 5.58
C TRP A 136 14.43 1.38 5.85
N THR A 137 14.22 0.22 6.46
CA THR A 137 15.27 -0.78 6.69
C THR A 137 15.78 -1.32 5.36
N GLU A 138 14.87 -1.72 4.47
CA GLU A 138 15.21 -2.18 3.11
C GLU A 138 15.87 -1.06 2.29
N LEU A 139 15.41 0.19 2.41
CA LEU A 139 16.03 1.33 1.73
C LEU A 139 17.47 1.50 2.17
N HIS A 140 17.71 1.52 3.47
CA HIS A 140 19.05 1.64 4.02
C HIS A 140 19.95 0.49 3.55
N ALA A 141 19.46 -0.75 3.62
CA ALA A 141 20.20 -1.92 3.16
C ALA A 141 20.57 -1.82 1.67
N SER A 142 19.63 -1.40 0.81
CA SER A 142 19.85 -1.26 -0.64
C SER A 142 20.95 -0.26 -1.03
N LEU A 143 21.31 0.66 -0.13
CA LEU A 143 22.29 1.72 -0.37
C LEU A 143 23.62 1.49 0.35
N THR A 144 23.67 0.58 1.32
CA THR A 144 24.82 0.39 2.22
C THR A 144 25.40 -1.02 2.20
N SER A 145 24.76 -1.95 1.49
CA SER A 145 25.22 -3.32 1.30
C SER A 145 26.19 -3.47 0.14
#